data_AF-A0A495ZYT2-F1
#
_entry.id   AF-A0A495ZYT2-F1
#
_cell.length_a   1.000
_cell.length_b   1.000
_cell.length_c   1.000
_cell.angle_alpha   90.00
_cell.angle_beta   90.00
_cell.angle_gamma   90.00
#
_symmetry.space_group_name_H-M   'P 1'
#
loop_
_entity.id
_entity.type
_entity.pdbx_description
1 polymer ?
#
loop_
_entity_poly.entity_id
_entity_poly.type
_entity_poly.pdbx_seq_one_letter_code
_entity_poly.pdbx_strand_id
1 'polypeptide(L)' 'MTAKMIAQLERKQRDTKPIGPGDGDGDNEGPKRQKVSRPDTQELLKRMRRVDKDQSRRYRQRTGE' A
#
# COMPACT_ATOMS: atom_id res chain seq x y z
N MET A 1 -30.57 -31.55 7.93
CA MET A 1 -29.09 -31.47 7.92
C MET A 1 -28.51 -30.76 6.69
N THR A 2 -29.30 -30.42 5.67
CA THR A 2 -28.83 -29.87 4.38
C THR A 2 -28.78 -28.33 4.31
N ALA A 3 -29.64 -27.62 5.04
CA ALA A 3 -29.70 -26.15 4.98
C ALA A 3 -28.43 -25.43 5.49
N LYS A 4 -27.72 -26.03 6.46
CA LYS A 4 -26.44 -25.48 6.96
C LYS A 4 -25.28 -25.61 5.96
N MET A 5 -25.34 -26.57 5.03
CA MET A 5 -24.33 -26.72 3.97
C MET A 5 -24.49 -25.67 2.86
N ILE A 6 -25.72 -25.27 2.55
CA ILE A 6 -26.01 -24.27 1.50
C ILE A 6 -25.56 -22.87 1.95
N ALA A 7 -25.76 -22.52 3.23
CA ALA A 7 -25.31 -21.24 3.79
C ALA A 7 -23.77 -21.05 3.76
N GLN A 8 -22.99 -22.14 3.67
CA GLN A 8 -21.53 -22.07 3.56
C GLN A 8 -21.04 -21.80 2.12
N LEU A 9 -21.90 -22.05 1.11
CA LEU A 9 -21.63 -21.81 -0.31
C LEU A 9 -22.11 -20.43 -0.77
N GLU A 10 -22.82 -19.68 0.07
CA GLU A 10 -23.20 -18.31 -0.23
C GLU A 10 -21.96 -17.39 -0.20
N ARG A 11 -21.82 -16.55 -1.23
CA ARG A 11 -20.73 -15.58 -1.30
C ARG A 11 -20.87 -14.60 -0.14
N LYS A 12 -20.00 -14.71 0.86
CA LYS A 12 -19.93 -13.75 1.97
C LYS A 12 -19.52 -12.38 1.43
N GLN A 13 -20.42 -11.41 1.49
CA GLN A 13 -20.13 -10.03 1.10
C GLN A 13 -19.11 -9.45 2.08
N ARG A 14 -17.95 -9.00 1.56
CA ARG A 14 -16.95 -8.30 2.36
C ARG A 14 -17.39 -6.86 2.61
N ASP A 15 -16.97 -6.31 3.74
CA ASP A 15 -17.22 -4.92 4.09
C ASP A 15 -16.71 -3.98 2.99
N THR A 16 -17.52 -2.99 2.64
CA THR A 16 -17.24 -2.01 1.57
C THR A 16 -16.39 -0.84 2.04
N LYS A 17 -16.01 -0.82 3.33
CA LYS A 17 -15.20 0.25 3.90
C LYS A 17 -13.78 0.17 3.31
N PRO A 18 -13.17 1.30 2.95
CA PRO A 18 -11.78 1.31 2.53
C PRO A 18 -10.90 0.78 3.67
N ILE A 19 -10.03 -0.19 3.35
CA ILE A 19 -8.98 -0.67 4.24
C ILE A 19 -8.08 0.52 4.54
N GLY A 20 -8.11 0.99 5.78
CA GLY A 20 -7.25 2.03 6.31
C GLY A 20 -5.83 1.50 6.54
N PRO A 21 -4.86 2.42 6.74
CA PRO A 21 -3.50 2.05 7.10
C PRO A 21 -3.48 1.44 8.51
N GLY A 22 -3.65 0.11 8.58
CA GLY A 22 -3.75 -0.63 9.83
C GLY A 22 -4.70 -1.83 9.75
N ASP A 23 -5.61 -1.85 8.79
CA ASP A 23 -6.62 -2.91 8.58
C ASP A 23 -6.06 -4.13 7.81
N GLY A 24 -4.76 -4.37 7.93
CA GLY A 24 -4.17 -5.64 7.51
C GLY A 24 -4.33 -6.61 8.67
N ASP A 25 -5.14 -7.65 8.49
CA ASP A 25 -5.25 -8.81 9.38
C ASP A 25 -3.91 -9.08 10.05
N GLY A 26 -3.91 -9.01 11.38
CA GLY A 26 -2.76 -9.13 12.26
C GLY A 26 -2.19 -10.54 12.34
N ASP A 27 -2.20 -11.30 11.25
CA ASP A 27 -1.64 -12.64 11.22
C ASP A 27 -0.24 -12.63 10.61
N ASN A 28 0.71 -12.84 11.52
CA ASN A 28 2.16 -12.94 11.34
C ASN A 28 2.59 -14.15 10.46
N GLU A 29 1.79 -14.56 9.48
CA GLU A 29 2.03 -15.76 8.67
C GLU A 29 2.73 -15.47 7.33
N GLY A 30 2.93 -14.19 6.99
CA GLY A 30 3.63 -13.73 5.79
C GLY A 30 4.93 -12.96 6.09
N PRO A 31 5.88 -12.90 5.13
CA PRO A 31 7.09 -12.11 5.29
C PRO A 31 6.74 -10.65 5.58
N LYS A 32 7.28 -10.14 6.69
CA LYS A 32 7.07 -8.75 7.12
C LYS A 32 7.61 -7.80 6.06
N ARG A 33 6.96 -6.64 5.94
CA ARG A 33 7.50 -5.52 5.14
C ARG A 33 8.93 -5.23 5.61
N GLN A 34 9.85 -5.11 4.64
CA GLN A 34 11.25 -4.81 4.94
C GLN A 34 11.35 -3.48 5.69
N LYS A 35 12.19 -3.44 6.72
CA LYS A 35 12.47 -2.23 7.50
C LYS A 35 13.46 -1.34 6.73
N VAL A 36 13.02 -0.78 5.62
CA VAL A 36 13.82 0.18 4.83
C VAL A 36 13.48 1.61 5.24
N SER A 37 14.51 2.42 5.47
CA SER A 37 14.35 3.86 5.69
C SER A 37 13.97 4.56 4.39
N ARG A 38 13.19 5.63 4.50
CA ARG A 38 12.93 6.50 3.34
C ARG A 38 14.26 7.13 2.89
N PRO A 39 14.53 7.22 1.58
CA PRO A 39 15.71 7.91 1.07
C PRO A 39 15.64 9.41 1.41
N ASP A 40 16.79 10.07 1.56
CA ASP A 40 16.83 11.53 1.73
C ASP A 40 16.29 12.23 0.48
N THR A 41 15.24 13.02 0.68
CA THR A 41 14.52 13.74 -0.35
C THR A 41 15.42 14.71 -1.11
N GLN A 42 16.34 15.39 -0.42
CA GLN A 42 17.19 16.40 -1.07
C GLN A 42 18.18 15.76 -2.03
N GLU A 43 18.85 14.68 -1.62
CA GLU A 43 19.71 13.92 -2.51
C GLU A 43 18.94 13.25 -3.65
N LEU A 44 17.74 12.73 -3.38
CA LEU A 44 16.86 12.13 -4.39
C LEU A 44 16.49 13.14 -5.48
N LEU A 45 16.02 14.34 -5.08
CA LEU A 45 15.65 15.41 -6.01
C LEU A 45 16.83 15.90 -6.84
N LYS A 46 18.03 15.98 -6.24
CA LYS A 46 19.27 16.31 -6.96
C LYS A 46 19.61 15.25 -8.01
N ARG A 47 19.50 13.96 -7.68
CA ARG A 47 19.75 12.86 -8.61
C ARG A 47 18.69 12.80 -9.71
N MET A 48 17.42 13.01 -9.37
CA MET A 48 16.33 13.15 -10.34
C MET A 48 16.64 14.26 -11.33
N ARG A 49 17.00 15.46 -10.87
CA ARG A 49 17.32 16.59 -11.76
C ARG A 49 18.47 16.30 -12.73
N ARG A 50 19.42 15.45 -12.32
CA ARG A 50 20.53 14.99 -13.20
C ARG A 50 20.06 14.00 -14.26
N VAL A 51 19.14 13.10 -13.93
CA VAL A 51 18.60 12.09 -14.85
C VAL A 51 17.54 12.71 -15.78
N ASP A 52 16.57 13.41 -15.20
CA ASP A 52 15.48 14.11 -15.88
C ASP A 52 14.92 15.21 -14.97
N LYS A 53 15.00 16.46 -15.44
CA LYS A 53 14.54 17.65 -14.71
C LYS A 53 13.05 17.60 -14.37
N ASP A 54 12.22 17.01 -15.24
CA ASP A 54 10.78 16.94 -15.04
C ASP A 54 10.36 15.89 -14.00
N GLN A 55 11.15 14.82 -13.80
CA GLN A 55 10.89 13.87 -12.71
C GLN A 55 10.94 14.55 -11.35
N SER A 56 11.92 15.44 -11.13
CA SER A 56 12.04 16.19 -9.86
C SER A 56 10.87 17.15 -9.63
N ARG A 57 10.18 17.59 -10.70
CA ARG A 57 9.00 18.46 -10.63
C ARG A 57 7.74 17.64 -10.34
N ARG A 58 7.53 16.54 -11.09
CA ARG A 58 6.40 15.62 -10.91
C ARG A 58 6.39 14.96 -9.53
N TYR A 59 7.58 14.62 -9.02
CA TYR A 59 7.72 14.04 -7.69
C TYR A 59 7.23 15.00 -6.60
N ARG A 60 7.67 16.27 -6.60
CA ARG A 60 7.16 17.30 -5.67
C ARG A 60 5.65 17.48 -5.73
N GLN A 61 5.09 17.52 -6.95
CA GLN A 61 3.64 17.62 -7.13
C GLN A 61 2.87 16.41 -6.57
N ARG A 62 3.47 15.21 -6.64
CA ARG A 62 2.84 13.98 -6.16
C ARG A 62 3.00 13.79 -4.65
N THR A 63 4.15 14.13 -4.10
CA THR A 63 4.48 13.86 -2.70
C THR A 63 4.22 15.05 -1.77
N GLY A 64 4.06 16.25 -2.32
CA GLY A 64 3.91 17.48 -1.54
C GLY A 64 5.20 18.00 -0.92
N GLU A 65 6.35 17.49 -1.36
CA GLU A 65 7.69 17.93 -0.95
C GLU A 65 8.20 19.17 -1.69
#